data_AF-L0AXI5-F1
#
_entry.id   AF-L0AXI5-F1
#
_cell.length_a   1.000
_cell.length_b   1.000
_cell.length_c   1.000
_cell.angle_alpha   90.00
_cell.angle_beta   90.00
_cell.angle_gamma   90.00
#
_symmetry.space_group_name_H-M   'P 1'
#
loop_
_entity.id
_entity.type
_entity.pdbx_description
1 polymer ?
#
loop_
_entity_poly.entity_id
_entity_poly.type
_entity_poly.pdbx_seq_one_letter_code
_entity_poly.pdbx_strand_id
1 'polypeptide(L)'
;MSGRGVTIDLSKNKKENCGETTTYQASTSAGGKTVKITVKRTIEPKGSHFYRYTHSPHGGRAFTLKEIQDNNKRIEGIQESKDGKDVYSVSAYYWKHDNTGGGQTPGKVLLIGVSTSARTTYYVRSSGNRWTEYKLDEEDLEHELDEFVCKYHNGVTIDLTRDKHRPGESYCCDKHADKEGKDGEAKVSVTSVPVSCKTHSGSSHLTVKKHTITSPNLRLAGIKYNENSDLAPKNRRRIKLTKQSFPITDVDSVHVFYCQEQNPLLIYIHPTTGSSAKGWYKKKEGSNDSGNEEWEETLAGLRNTAPEKITDCTSWNALVTELKKAGGYNDLQECPGPKPPPPPEQQESGTTSPTAHGHQAERHGTSQPSSNKPPLNTILGVLSGTAVVSGSLTGLGWWAFKRSRGDPWVRQI
;
A
#
# COMPACT_ATOMS: atom_id res chain seq x y z
N MET A 1 -38.64 2.60 32.73
CA MET A 1 -37.89 3.82 33.08
C MET A 1 -37.61 4.56 31.78
N SER A 2 -38.29 5.68 31.48
CA SER A 2 -37.98 6.46 30.27
C SER A 2 -36.55 6.97 30.37
N GLY A 3 -35.68 6.30 29.62
CA GLY A 3 -34.23 6.39 29.74
C GLY A 3 -33.74 7.80 29.46
N ARG A 4 -32.87 8.30 30.34
CA ARG A 4 -32.20 9.57 30.08
C ARG A 4 -31.25 9.35 28.91
N GLY A 5 -31.54 9.98 27.78
CA GLY A 5 -30.67 9.95 26.62
C GLY A 5 -29.33 10.64 26.93
N VAL A 6 -28.22 9.99 26.62
CA VAL A 6 -26.85 10.49 26.84
C VAL A 6 -26.25 11.00 25.54
N THR A 7 -25.62 12.18 25.57
CA THR A 7 -24.85 12.72 24.43
C THR A 7 -23.40 12.28 24.53
N ILE A 8 -22.89 11.58 23.51
CA ILE A 8 -21.47 11.23 23.40
C ILE A 8 -20.72 12.33 22.65
N ASP A 9 -19.60 12.81 23.20
CA ASP A 9 -18.79 13.88 22.61
C ASP A 9 -17.40 13.36 22.21
N LEU A 10 -17.19 13.21 20.89
CA LEU A 10 -15.93 12.72 20.31
C LEU A 10 -14.78 13.72 20.47
N SER A 11 -15.04 15.00 20.74
CA SER A 11 -13.95 15.96 21.00
C SER A 11 -13.13 15.61 22.25
N LYS A 12 -13.73 14.81 23.15
CA LYS A 12 -13.07 14.28 24.34
C LYS A 12 -11.93 13.30 24.00
N ASN A 13 -11.92 12.73 22.79
CA ASN A 13 -10.83 11.87 22.31
C ASN A 13 -9.49 12.60 22.27
N LYS A 14 -9.47 13.93 22.12
CA LYS A 14 -8.26 14.76 22.05
C LYS A 14 -7.41 14.75 23.34
N LYS A 15 -7.96 14.26 24.45
CA LYS A 15 -7.29 14.26 25.76
C LYS A 15 -6.63 12.92 26.10
N GLU A 16 -6.82 11.87 25.29
CA GLU A 16 -6.34 10.52 25.61
C GLU A 16 -4.97 10.23 25.05
N ASN A 17 -4.08 9.68 25.89
CA ASN A 17 -2.91 8.94 25.45
C ASN A 17 -3.21 7.43 25.27
N CYS A 18 -2.24 6.66 24.76
CA CYS A 18 -2.47 5.27 24.35
C CYS A 18 -2.39 4.40 25.59
N GLY A 19 -3.42 3.58 25.83
CA GLY A 19 -3.49 2.76 27.04
C GLY A 19 -4.01 3.49 28.28
N GLU A 20 -4.16 4.82 28.21
CA GLU A 20 -4.82 5.59 29.26
C GLU A 20 -6.33 5.56 29.08
N THR A 21 -7.03 5.76 30.21
CA THR A 21 -8.46 5.99 30.24
C THR A 21 -8.74 7.30 30.93
N THR A 22 -9.45 8.20 30.30
CA THR A 22 -10.04 9.35 30.99
C THR A 22 -11.55 9.21 31.12
N THR A 23 -12.12 10.11 31.91
CA THR A 23 -13.57 10.17 32.09
C THR A 23 -14.07 11.59 31.91
N TYR A 24 -15.30 11.75 31.44
CA TYR A 24 -15.99 13.03 31.36
C TYR A 24 -17.46 12.89 31.75
N GLN A 25 -18.06 14.03 32.11
CA GLN A 25 -19.49 14.10 32.42
C GLN A 25 -20.26 14.40 31.12
N ALA A 26 -20.94 13.40 30.58
CA ALA A 26 -21.82 13.54 29.43
C ALA A 26 -23.16 14.15 29.84
N SER A 27 -23.69 15.06 29.02
CA SER A 27 -25.01 15.66 29.25
C SER A 27 -26.12 14.66 28.99
N THR A 28 -27.25 14.85 29.67
CA THR A 28 -28.45 14.03 29.48
C THR A 28 -29.65 14.88 29.05
N SER A 29 -30.66 14.24 28.46
CA SER A 29 -31.92 14.91 28.07
C SER A 29 -32.70 15.53 29.24
N ALA A 30 -32.46 15.11 30.49
CA ALA A 30 -33.29 15.46 31.64
C ALA A 30 -32.91 16.75 32.37
N GLY A 31 -32.02 17.59 31.82
CA GLY A 31 -31.60 18.87 32.41
C GLY A 31 -30.85 18.73 33.75
N GLY A 32 -29.59 19.17 33.82
CA GLY A 32 -28.82 19.21 35.07
C GLY A 32 -28.30 17.86 35.61
N LYS A 33 -28.60 16.73 34.95
CA LYS A 33 -28.02 15.42 35.28
C LYS A 33 -26.97 15.01 34.25
N THR A 34 -25.87 14.45 34.73
CA THR A 34 -24.78 13.95 33.88
C THR A 34 -24.55 12.46 34.07
N VAL A 35 -24.00 11.81 33.05
CA VAL A 35 -23.50 10.44 33.14
C VAL A 35 -21.99 10.46 32.97
N LYS A 36 -21.26 9.81 33.88
CA LYS A 36 -19.82 9.67 33.76
C LYS A 36 -19.51 8.66 32.65
N ILE A 37 -18.83 9.10 31.60
CA ILE A 37 -18.38 8.29 30.47
C ILE A 37 -16.87 8.09 30.58
N THR A 38 -16.40 6.87 30.44
CA THR A 38 -15.00 6.50 30.28
C THR A 38 -14.66 6.46 28.78
N VAL A 39 -13.52 7.02 28.41
CA VAL A 39 -12.95 6.89 27.06
C VAL A 39 -11.69 6.02 27.16
N LYS A 40 -11.53 5.08 26.24
CA LYS A 40 -10.32 4.25 26.14
C LYS A 40 -9.78 4.31 24.72
N ARG A 41 -8.50 4.68 24.57
CA ARG A 41 -7.78 4.65 23.29
C ARG A 41 -7.01 3.34 23.12
N THR A 42 -7.26 2.63 22.02
CA THR A 42 -6.51 1.43 21.61
C THR A 42 -6.02 1.53 20.17
N ILE A 43 -5.02 0.72 19.79
CA ILE A 43 -4.67 0.49 18.39
C ILE A 43 -5.54 -0.66 17.89
N GLU A 44 -6.45 -0.36 16.96
CA GLU A 44 -7.42 -1.33 16.43
C GLU A 44 -7.65 -1.09 14.94
N PRO A 45 -7.42 -2.10 14.07
CA PRO A 45 -6.98 -3.46 14.40
C PRO A 45 -5.58 -3.53 15.01
N LYS A 46 -5.29 -4.58 15.80
CA LYS A 46 -4.02 -4.71 16.52
C LYS A 46 -2.82 -4.65 15.56
N GLY A 47 -1.88 -3.75 15.85
CA GLY A 47 -0.67 -3.55 15.06
C GLY A 47 -0.83 -2.68 13.81
N SER A 48 -2.04 -2.19 13.53
CA SER A 48 -2.32 -1.25 12.45
C SER A 48 -1.94 0.21 12.79
N HIS A 49 -2.25 1.11 11.85
CA HIS A 49 -2.07 2.56 11.99
C HIS A 49 -3.37 3.28 12.39
N PHE A 50 -4.28 2.58 13.05
CA PHE A 50 -5.59 3.10 13.41
C PHE A 50 -5.77 3.17 14.92
N TYR A 51 -6.32 4.30 15.37
CA TYR A 51 -6.80 4.44 16.74
C TYR A 51 -8.30 4.15 16.80
N ARG A 52 -8.70 3.38 17.80
CA ARG A 52 -10.09 3.26 18.25
C ARG A 52 -10.25 3.93 19.59
N TYR A 53 -11.19 4.86 19.68
CA TYR A 53 -11.62 5.48 20.93
C TYR A 53 -12.97 4.91 21.31
N THR A 54 -13.04 4.20 22.43
CA THR A 54 -14.28 3.59 22.91
C THR A 54 -14.82 4.41 24.08
N HIS A 55 -15.99 5.01 23.88
CA HIS A 55 -16.78 5.67 24.90
C HIS A 55 -17.74 4.66 25.54
N SER A 56 -17.64 4.48 26.85
CA SER A 56 -18.50 3.56 27.60
C SER A 56 -18.91 4.19 28.93
N PRO A 57 -20.11 3.92 29.45
CA PRO A 57 -20.57 4.39 30.75
C PRO A 57 -19.68 3.84 31.87
N HIS A 58 -19.34 4.70 32.83
CA HIS A 58 -18.55 4.30 33.98
C HIS A 58 -19.30 3.25 34.80
N GLY A 59 -18.67 2.11 35.06
CA GLY A 59 -19.31 0.96 35.72
C GLY A 59 -20.07 0.02 34.78
N GLY A 60 -19.99 0.20 33.46
CA GLY A 60 -20.43 -0.80 32.47
C GLY A 60 -21.94 -0.94 32.28
N ARG A 61 -22.75 -0.05 32.86
CA ARG A 61 -24.22 -0.08 32.73
C ARG A 61 -24.66 0.53 31.41
N ALA A 62 -25.46 -0.16 30.61
CA ALA A 62 -25.94 0.38 29.35
C ALA A 62 -26.73 1.70 29.51
N PHE A 63 -26.85 2.44 28.40
CA PHE A 63 -27.52 3.75 28.35
C PHE A 63 -28.29 3.94 27.04
N THR A 64 -29.27 4.85 27.05
CA THR A 64 -29.94 5.29 25.82
C THR A 64 -29.07 6.35 25.14
N LEU A 65 -28.61 6.11 23.92
CA LEU A 65 -27.84 7.09 23.15
C LEU A 65 -28.79 8.17 22.59
N LYS A 66 -28.61 9.43 23.00
CA LYS A 66 -29.37 10.58 22.47
C LYS A 66 -28.81 11.03 21.12
N GLU A 67 -27.52 11.35 21.10
CA GLU A 67 -26.81 11.83 19.92
C GLU A 67 -25.30 11.69 20.09
N ILE A 68 -24.57 11.81 18.99
CA ILE A 68 -23.12 11.91 18.98
C ILE A 68 -22.75 13.31 18.48
N GLN A 69 -21.79 13.94 19.14
CA GLN A 69 -21.27 15.26 18.78
C GLN A 69 -19.75 15.19 18.56
N ASP A 70 -19.24 16.09 17.73
CA ASP A 70 -17.82 16.39 17.64
C ASP A 70 -17.63 17.91 17.63
N ASN A 71 -16.79 18.41 18.53
CA ASN A 71 -16.55 19.84 18.79
C ASN A 71 -17.88 20.62 18.97
N ASN A 72 -18.77 20.11 19.83
CA ASN A 72 -20.11 20.65 20.11
C ASN A 72 -21.06 20.71 18.91
N LYS A 73 -20.72 20.07 17.79
CA LYS A 73 -21.60 19.96 16.63
C LYS A 73 -22.17 18.55 16.55
N ARG A 74 -23.49 18.46 16.38
CA ARG A 74 -24.18 17.18 16.18
C ARG A 74 -23.67 16.50 14.92
N ILE A 75 -23.39 15.21 15.03
CA ILE A 75 -23.11 14.33 13.89
C ILE A 75 -24.45 13.87 13.31
N GLU A 76 -24.83 14.43 12.17
CA GLU A 76 -26.11 14.13 11.53
C GLU A 76 -26.15 12.71 10.94
N GLY A 77 -27.32 12.07 10.99
CA GLY A 77 -27.57 10.77 10.36
C GLY A 77 -27.38 9.56 11.28
N ILE A 78 -26.72 9.73 12.42
CA ILE A 78 -26.75 8.75 13.52
C ILE A 78 -27.94 9.10 14.40
N GLN A 79 -28.98 8.26 14.34
CA GLN A 79 -30.22 8.49 15.05
C GLN A 79 -30.09 8.10 16.52
N GLU A 80 -30.89 8.73 17.37
CA GLU A 80 -31.16 8.26 18.73
C GLU A 80 -31.54 6.77 18.68
N SER A 81 -31.20 6.02 19.72
CA SER A 81 -31.51 4.60 19.80
C SER A 81 -33.01 4.35 19.64
N LYS A 82 -33.43 4.10 18.39
CA LYS A 82 -34.80 3.76 18.06
C LYS A 82 -35.12 2.45 18.78
N ASP A 83 -36.32 2.37 19.33
CA ASP A 83 -36.82 1.22 20.08
C ASP A 83 -36.29 1.10 21.52
N GLY A 84 -35.64 2.14 22.06
CA GLY A 84 -35.16 2.13 23.44
C GLY A 84 -34.07 1.07 23.68
N LYS A 85 -33.31 0.73 22.65
CA LYS A 85 -32.21 -0.25 22.77
C LYS A 85 -31.09 0.33 23.63
N ASP A 86 -30.64 -0.50 24.54
CA ASP A 86 -29.54 -0.22 25.45
C ASP A 86 -28.20 -0.24 24.69
N VAL A 87 -27.50 0.89 24.71
CA VAL A 87 -26.15 1.06 24.13
C VAL A 87 -25.11 0.83 25.21
N TYR A 88 -24.10 0.03 24.90
CA TYR A 88 -22.99 -0.30 25.80
C TYR A 88 -21.76 0.56 25.51
N SER A 89 -21.53 0.89 24.24
CA SER A 89 -20.42 1.73 23.85
C SER A 89 -20.64 2.42 22.50
N VAL A 90 -19.89 3.50 22.31
CA VAL A 90 -19.70 4.17 21.03
C VAL A 90 -18.21 4.18 20.73
N SER A 91 -17.80 3.62 19.60
CA SER A 91 -16.41 3.62 19.14
C SER A 91 -16.22 4.57 17.97
N ALA A 92 -15.11 5.30 17.95
CA ALA A 92 -14.71 6.14 16.82
C ALA A 92 -13.31 5.74 16.35
N TYR A 93 -13.16 5.51 15.05
CA TYR A 93 -11.91 5.10 14.42
C TYR A 93 -11.27 6.28 13.70
N TYR A 94 -9.95 6.38 13.84
CA TYR A 94 -9.16 7.46 13.28
C TYR A 94 -7.86 6.91 12.70
N TRP A 95 -7.36 7.55 11.64
CA TRP A 95 -6.01 7.27 11.17
C TRP A 95 -4.99 8.00 12.03
N LYS A 96 -4.03 7.26 12.60
CA LYS A 96 -3.01 7.76 13.53
C LYS A 96 -2.19 8.92 12.97
N HIS A 97 -2.08 9.02 11.65
CA HIS A 97 -1.21 9.96 10.94
C HIS A 97 -1.99 11.11 10.26
N ASP A 98 -3.24 11.33 10.67
CA ASP A 98 -3.95 12.54 10.29
C ASP A 98 -3.26 13.76 10.92
N ASN A 99 -2.74 14.65 10.09
CA ASN A 99 -1.85 15.74 10.49
C ASN A 99 -2.61 16.86 11.22
N THR A 100 -2.86 16.69 12.51
CA THR A 100 -3.35 17.75 13.40
C THR A 100 -2.31 18.11 14.47
N GLY A 101 -1.09 18.50 14.08
CA GLY A 101 -0.05 18.93 15.02
C GLY A 101 0.45 17.85 15.99
N GLY A 102 1.63 18.06 16.59
CA GLY A 102 2.21 17.10 17.54
C GLY A 102 1.34 16.98 18.80
N GLY A 103 0.88 15.77 19.11
CA GLY A 103 0.20 15.45 20.37
C GLY A 103 -1.33 15.57 20.38
N GLN A 104 -1.99 15.87 19.26
CA GLN A 104 -3.46 15.89 19.21
C GLN A 104 -4.03 14.64 18.54
N THR A 105 -5.23 14.24 18.98
CA THR A 105 -6.01 13.21 18.30
C THR A 105 -6.27 13.62 16.84
N PRO A 106 -6.12 12.68 15.89
CA PRO A 106 -6.51 12.86 14.50
C PRO A 106 -7.82 13.63 14.34
N GLY A 107 -7.82 14.62 13.46
CA GLY A 107 -8.95 15.54 13.31
C GLY A 107 -10.19 14.92 12.66
N LYS A 108 -10.01 13.88 11.84
CA LYS A 108 -11.12 13.28 11.06
C LYS A 108 -11.43 11.86 11.51
N VAL A 109 -12.67 11.66 11.96
CA VAL A 109 -13.25 10.33 12.20
C VAL A 109 -13.45 9.63 10.86
N LEU A 110 -12.99 8.37 10.75
CA LEU A 110 -13.19 7.52 9.58
C LEU A 110 -14.50 6.74 9.66
N LEU A 111 -14.77 6.16 10.83
CA LEU A 111 -15.84 5.20 11.08
C LEU A 111 -16.33 5.36 12.53
N ILE A 112 -17.65 5.27 12.73
CA ILE A 112 -18.27 5.26 14.06
C ILE A 112 -19.00 3.94 14.25
N GLY A 113 -18.76 3.23 15.34
CA GLY A 113 -19.51 2.04 15.75
C GLY A 113 -20.39 2.33 16.95
N VAL A 114 -21.67 1.96 16.91
CA VAL A 114 -22.59 2.01 18.05
C VAL A 114 -22.93 0.59 18.46
N SER A 115 -22.46 0.17 19.63
CA SER A 115 -22.58 -1.20 20.11
C SER A 115 -23.73 -1.35 21.10
N THR A 116 -24.62 -2.30 20.81
CA THR A 116 -25.73 -2.76 21.67
C THR A 116 -25.42 -4.17 22.17
N SER A 117 -26.30 -4.76 22.98
CA SER A 117 -26.16 -6.17 23.39
C SER A 117 -26.23 -7.16 22.22
N ALA A 118 -26.91 -6.79 21.13
CA ALA A 118 -27.14 -7.67 20.00
C ALA A 118 -26.05 -7.56 18.92
N ARG A 119 -25.62 -6.33 18.60
CA ARG A 119 -24.66 -6.06 17.52
C ARG A 119 -24.04 -4.67 17.62
N THR A 120 -22.99 -4.47 16.83
CA THR A 120 -22.44 -3.14 16.50
C THR A 120 -23.01 -2.67 15.18
N THR A 121 -23.54 -1.45 15.15
CA THR A 121 -23.96 -0.77 13.91
C THR A 121 -22.90 0.26 13.55
N TYR A 122 -22.34 0.16 12.35
CA TYR A 122 -21.30 1.06 11.89
C TYR A 122 -21.88 2.19 11.05
N TYR A 123 -21.23 3.34 11.07
CA TYR A 123 -21.61 4.53 10.34
C TYR A 123 -20.37 5.14 9.68
N VAL A 124 -20.52 5.54 8.42
CA VAL A 124 -19.47 6.24 7.66
C VAL A 124 -19.98 7.58 7.21
N ARG A 125 -19.05 8.51 7.00
CA ARG A 125 -19.37 9.81 6.43
C ARG A 125 -19.78 9.64 4.96
N SER A 126 -20.99 10.07 4.64
CA SER A 126 -21.51 10.14 3.27
C SER A 126 -21.13 11.48 2.63
N SER A 127 -21.90 11.97 1.66
CA SER A 127 -21.73 13.32 1.10
C SER A 127 -21.99 14.41 2.15
N GLY A 128 -21.12 15.42 2.21
CA GLY A 128 -21.26 16.54 3.14
C GLY A 128 -20.94 16.15 4.60
N ASN A 129 -21.84 16.48 5.54
CA ASN A 129 -21.67 16.22 6.97
C ASN A 129 -22.55 15.08 7.50
N ARG A 130 -23.30 14.42 6.62
CA ARG A 130 -24.25 13.37 7.00
C ARG A 130 -23.56 12.02 7.08
N TRP A 131 -23.90 11.25 8.11
CA TRP A 131 -23.45 9.89 8.32
C TRP A 131 -24.56 8.90 7.97
N THR A 132 -24.17 7.77 7.42
CA THR A 132 -25.10 6.71 7.00
C THR A 132 -24.64 5.39 7.57
N GLU A 133 -25.61 4.54 7.95
CA GLU A 133 -25.33 3.17 8.36
C GLU A 133 -24.51 2.45 7.28
N TYR A 134 -23.46 1.78 7.70
CA TYR A 134 -22.52 1.07 6.88
C TYR A 134 -22.55 -0.40 7.26
N LYS A 135 -22.80 -1.26 6.26
CA LYS A 135 -22.73 -2.70 6.44
C LYS A 135 -21.26 -3.10 6.44
N LEU A 136 -20.73 -3.29 7.63
CA LEU A 136 -19.36 -3.72 7.84
C LEU A 136 -19.34 -5.13 8.41
N ASP A 137 -18.60 -6.02 7.76
CA ASP A 137 -18.12 -7.22 8.41
C ASP A 137 -16.93 -6.85 9.31
N GLU A 138 -16.92 -7.30 10.55
CA GLU A 138 -15.85 -6.98 11.49
C GLU A 138 -14.50 -7.52 11.01
N GLU A 139 -14.50 -8.63 10.26
CA GLU A 139 -13.29 -9.17 9.67
C GLU A 139 -12.70 -8.22 8.60
N ASP A 140 -13.55 -7.47 7.88
CA ASP A 140 -13.16 -6.52 6.84
C ASP A 140 -12.80 -5.12 7.37
N LEU A 141 -12.93 -4.89 8.69
CA LEU A 141 -12.71 -3.59 9.34
C LEU A 141 -11.42 -2.90 8.89
N GLU A 142 -10.30 -3.62 8.85
CA GLU A 142 -9.03 -3.00 8.46
C GLU A 142 -8.97 -2.61 6.99
N HIS A 143 -9.54 -3.44 6.13
CA HIS A 143 -9.57 -3.15 4.70
C HIS A 143 -10.35 -1.85 4.47
N GLU A 144 -11.51 -1.72 5.10
CA GLU A 144 -12.36 -0.53 5.01
C GLU A 144 -11.70 0.72 5.58
N LEU A 145 -10.93 0.57 6.66
CA LEU A 145 -10.13 1.68 7.19
C LEU A 145 -9.03 2.11 6.20
N ASP A 146 -8.38 1.20 5.47
CA ASP A 146 -7.45 1.55 4.38
C ASP A 146 -8.16 2.34 3.28
N GLU A 147 -9.35 1.90 2.87
CA GLU A 147 -10.18 2.55 1.85
C GLU A 147 -10.51 4.00 2.26
N PHE A 148 -10.87 4.20 3.52
CA PHE A 148 -11.14 5.54 4.06
C PHE A 148 -9.86 6.41 4.15
N VAL A 149 -8.69 5.82 4.41
CA VAL A 149 -7.41 6.56 4.35
C VAL A 149 -7.08 6.98 2.91
N CYS A 150 -7.25 6.10 1.93
CA CYS A 150 -7.09 6.43 0.50
C CYS A 150 -8.04 7.55 0.08
N LYS A 151 -9.29 7.51 0.56
CA LYS A 151 -10.33 8.49 0.24
C LYS A 151 -10.15 9.84 0.91
N TYR A 152 -9.87 9.89 2.21
CA TYR A 152 -9.96 11.13 3.00
C TYR A 152 -8.61 11.74 3.38
N HIS A 153 -7.52 10.97 3.25
CA HIS A 153 -6.20 11.37 3.74
C HIS A 153 -5.08 11.25 2.71
N ASN A 154 -5.41 10.97 1.44
CA ASN A 154 -4.41 10.81 0.38
C ASN A 154 -3.33 9.78 0.74
N GLY A 155 -3.68 8.77 1.54
CA GLY A 155 -2.78 7.70 1.95
C GLY A 155 -3.12 6.42 1.21
N VAL A 156 -2.18 5.85 0.46
CA VAL A 156 -2.39 4.60 -0.27
C VAL A 156 -1.76 3.44 0.48
N THR A 157 -2.48 2.35 0.67
CA THR A 157 -1.92 1.09 1.17
C THR A 157 -1.64 0.20 -0.04
N ILE A 158 -0.37 -0.11 -0.28
CA ILE A 158 0.01 -1.01 -1.39
C ILE A 158 -0.25 -2.45 -0.95
N ASP A 159 -1.04 -3.15 -1.76
CA ASP A 159 -1.31 -4.57 -1.57
C ASP A 159 -0.45 -5.38 -2.54
N LEU A 160 0.49 -6.11 -1.96
CA LEU A 160 1.45 -6.98 -2.65
C LEU A 160 0.97 -8.43 -2.71
N THR A 161 -0.28 -8.74 -2.35
CA THR A 161 -0.82 -10.09 -2.50
C THR A 161 -0.65 -10.58 -3.94
N ARG A 162 -0.04 -11.75 -4.11
CA ARG A 162 0.21 -12.29 -5.45
C ARG A 162 -1.14 -12.51 -6.16
N ASP A 163 -1.14 -12.23 -7.46
CA ASP A 163 -2.28 -12.35 -8.37
C ASP A 163 -3.53 -11.51 -8.05
N LYS A 164 -3.55 -10.76 -6.93
CA LYS A 164 -4.62 -9.80 -6.63
C LYS A 164 -4.69 -8.66 -7.64
N HIS A 165 -3.52 -8.21 -8.11
CA HIS A 165 -3.40 -7.18 -9.13
C HIS A 165 -2.54 -7.67 -10.29
N ARG A 166 -3.09 -7.63 -11.50
CA ARG A 166 -2.43 -8.02 -12.74
C ARG A 166 -1.69 -6.82 -13.35
N PRO A 167 -0.61 -7.06 -14.12
CA PRO A 167 0.02 -6.01 -14.90
C PRO A 167 -1.00 -5.34 -15.84
N GLY A 168 -0.99 -4.01 -15.89
CA GLY A 168 -1.97 -3.20 -16.62
C GLY A 168 -3.19 -2.78 -15.78
N GLU A 169 -3.40 -3.38 -14.61
CA GLU A 169 -4.45 -2.97 -13.69
C GLU A 169 -4.03 -1.77 -12.84
N SER A 170 -5.03 -1.07 -12.32
CA SER A 170 -4.86 0.02 -11.38
C SER A 170 -5.84 -0.11 -10.22
N TYR A 171 -5.45 0.33 -9.03
CA TYR A 171 -6.25 0.23 -7.81
C TYR A 171 -5.98 1.38 -6.83
N CYS A 172 -6.86 1.56 -5.83
CA CYS A 172 -6.54 2.21 -4.55
C CYS A 172 -7.69 2.06 -3.56
N CYS A 173 -8.89 2.43 -4.01
CA CYS A 173 -10.12 2.25 -3.28
C CYS A 173 -11.30 2.17 -4.25
N ASP A 174 -12.43 1.61 -3.81
CA ASP A 174 -13.62 1.36 -4.66
C ASP A 174 -14.13 2.63 -5.35
N LYS A 175 -13.93 3.81 -4.73
CA LYS A 175 -14.32 5.09 -5.31
C LYS A 175 -13.46 5.57 -6.47
N HIS A 176 -12.29 4.96 -6.66
CA HIS A 176 -11.39 5.22 -7.78
C HIS A 176 -11.27 4.02 -8.73
N ALA A 177 -12.08 2.97 -8.54
CA ALA A 177 -11.96 1.74 -9.32
C ALA A 177 -12.67 1.82 -10.68
N ASP A 178 -13.87 2.38 -10.77
CA ASP A 178 -14.73 2.14 -11.94
C ASP A 178 -15.71 3.28 -12.28
N LYS A 179 -15.23 4.39 -12.85
CA LYS A 179 -16.12 5.25 -13.66
C LYS A 179 -15.42 5.70 -14.92
N GLU A 180 -15.91 5.21 -16.06
CA GLU A 180 -15.62 5.65 -17.42
C GLU A 180 -15.55 7.19 -17.51
N GLY A 181 -14.37 7.74 -17.24
CA GLY A 181 -14.03 9.14 -17.45
C GLY A 181 -14.54 10.17 -16.43
N LYS A 182 -15.11 9.81 -15.28
CA LYS A 182 -15.61 10.82 -14.31
C LYS A 182 -15.35 10.44 -12.85
N ASP A 183 -14.35 11.12 -12.29
CA ASP A 183 -14.19 11.45 -10.86
C ASP A 183 -13.26 10.61 -9.96
N GLY A 184 -12.37 9.80 -10.54
CA GLY A 184 -11.28 9.25 -9.74
C GLY A 184 -10.30 8.40 -10.52
N GLU A 185 -9.16 8.96 -10.89
CA GLU A 185 -8.04 8.16 -11.39
C GLU A 185 -7.56 7.22 -10.28
N ALA A 186 -7.44 5.94 -10.60
CA ALA A 186 -6.83 4.97 -9.71
C ALA A 186 -5.43 5.47 -9.30
N LYS A 187 -5.13 5.36 -8.01
CA LYS A 187 -3.95 5.99 -7.42
C LYS A 187 -2.70 5.12 -7.46
N VAL A 188 -2.86 3.85 -7.77
CA VAL A 188 -1.77 2.88 -7.93
C VAL A 188 -1.95 2.16 -9.27
N SER A 189 -0.91 2.13 -10.10
CA SER A 189 -0.87 1.34 -11.34
C SER A 189 0.14 0.21 -11.22
N VAL A 190 -0.17 -0.96 -11.78
CA VAL A 190 0.69 -2.15 -11.72
C VAL A 190 1.27 -2.44 -13.09
N THR A 191 2.58 -2.67 -13.15
CA THR A 191 3.28 -3.08 -14.38
C THR A 191 4.24 -4.22 -14.09
N SER A 192 4.60 -4.97 -15.13
CA SER A 192 5.67 -5.97 -15.08
C SER A 192 6.94 -5.38 -15.68
N VAL A 193 8.04 -5.52 -14.95
CA VAL A 193 9.36 -5.00 -15.34
C VAL A 193 10.33 -6.17 -15.46
N PRO A 194 10.93 -6.43 -16.63
CA PRO A 194 11.98 -7.42 -16.76
C PRO A 194 13.27 -6.91 -16.11
N VAL A 195 13.94 -7.76 -15.36
CA VAL A 195 15.23 -7.50 -14.72
C VAL A 195 16.19 -8.61 -15.12
N SER A 196 17.30 -8.25 -15.73
CA SER A 196 18.34 -9.18 -16.17
C SER A 196 19.66 -8.46 -16.37
N CYS A 197 20.75 -9.22 -16.38
CA CYS A 197 22.01 -8.69 -16.87
C CYS A 197 21.95 -8.49 -18.38
N LYS A 198 22.31 -7.30 -18.87
CA LYS A 198 22.32 -7.01 -20.32
C LYS A 198 23.62 -7.42 -20.99
N THR A 199 24.68 -7.64 -20.22
CA THR A 199 26.02 -8.00 -20.73
C THR A 199 26.07 -9.45 -21.25
N HIS A 200 25.21 -10.34 -20.74
CA HIS A 200 25.18 -11.75 -21.12
C HIS A 200 23.80 -12.12 -21.66
N SER A 201 23.72 -12.35 -22.97
CA SER A 201 22.47 -12.70 -23.69
C SER A 201 21.85 -14.03 -23.24
N GLY A 202 22.59 -14.88 -22.53
CA GLY A 202 22.10 -16.12 -21.93
C GLY A 202 21.79 -16.06 -20.44
N SER A 203 21.89 -14.88 -19.80
CA SER A 203 21.59 -14.77 -18.38
C SER A 203 20.09 -15.01 -18.11
N SER A 204 19.80 -15.65 -16.98
CA SER A 204 18.43 -15.76 -16.49
C SER A 204 17.82 -14.36 -16.30
N HIS A 205 16.51 -14.25 -16.51
CA HIS A 205 15.78 -13.00 -16.31
C HIS A 205 14.65 -13.21 -15.31
N LEU A 206 14.28 -12.13 -14.63
CA LEU A 206 13.18 -12.08 -13.68
C LEU A 206 12.14 -11.09 -14.13
N THR A 207 10.89 -11.34 -13.75
CA THR A 207 9.81 -10.36 -13.90
C THR A 207 9.42 -9.84 -12.53
N VAL A 208 9.48 -8.52 -12.37
CA VAL A 208 9.17 -7.81 -11.12
C VAL A 208 7.83 -7.11 -11.28
N LYS A 209 6.96 -7.15 -10.28
CA LYS A 209 5.77 -6.30 -10.28
C LYS A 209 6.12 -4.93 -9.69
N LYS A 210 5.84 -3.88 -10.45
CA LYS A 210 6.03 -2.48 -10.06
C LYS A 210 4.68 -1.84 -9.79
N HIS A 211 4.46 -1.39 -8.57
CA HIS A 211 3.29 -0.64 -8.11
C HIS A 211 3.65 0.84 -8.06
N THR A 212 3.22 1.61 -9.06
CA THR A 212 3.50 3.05 -9.17
C THR A 212 2.37 3.86 -8.56
N ILE A 213 2.70 4.81 -7.71
CA ILE A 213 1.78 5.76 -7.10
C ILE A 213 1.64 6.97 -8.05
N THR A 214 0.44 7.18 -8.59
CA THR A 214 0.25 8.02 -9.78
C THR A 214 0.11 9.52 -9.50
N SER A 215 0.02 9.96 -8.24
CA SER A 215 -0.20 11.37 -7.91
C SER A 215 0.82 11.93 -6.90
N PRO A 216 1.34 13.16 -7.12
CA PRO A 216 2.49 13.71 -6.39
C PRO A 216 2.23 14.09 -4.92
N ASN A 217 0.98 14.02 -4.46
CA ASN A 217 0.60 14.35 -3.06
C ASN A 217 0.18 13.12 -2.25
N LEU A 218 0.34 11.93 -2.83
CA LEU A 218 -0.01 10.69 -2.15
C LEU A 218 1.12 10.27 -1.23
N ARG A 219 0.70 9.69 -0.11
CA ARG A 219 1.60 9.11 0.88
C ARG A 219 1.42 7.61 0.85
N LEU A 220 2.51 6.86 0.91
CA LEU A 220 2.44 5.43 1.14
C LEU A 220 2.04 5.23 2.61
N ALA A 221 0.77 4.91 2.86
CA ALA A 221 0.20 4.76 4.20
C ALA A 221 0.55 3.42 4.85
N GLY A 222 0.86 2.42 4.04
CA GLY A 222 1.28 1.10 4.47
C GLY A 222 1.57 0.19 3.29
N ILE A 223 2.18 -0.95 3.58
CA ILE A 223 2.35 -2.06 2.63
C ILE A 223 1.82 -3.32 3.31
N LYS A 224 1.03 -4.10 2.58
CA LYS A 224 0.48 -5.37 3.06
C LYS A 224 0.54 -6.44 1.99
N TYR A 225 0.35 -7.68 2.40
CA TYR A 225 0.00 -8.79 1.52
C TYR A 225 -0.81 -9.81 2.31
N ASN A 226 -1.47 -10.71 1.61
CA ASN A 226 -2.14 -11.86 2.20
C ASN A 226 -1.34 -13.12 1.91
N GLU A 227 -1.03 -13.86 2.98
CA GLU A 227 -0.24 -15.08 2.89
C GLU A 227 -0.93 -16.12 2.00
N ASN A 228 -0.17 -16.78 1.13
CA ASN A 228 -0.67 -17.81 0.20
C ASN A 228 -1.82 -17.32 -0.70
N SER A 229 -1.88 -16.01 -0.93
CA SER A 229 -2.96 -15.33 -1.67
C SER A 229 -4.36 -15.53 -1.09
N ASP A 230 -4.49 -16.01 0.15
CA ASP A 230 -5.77 -16.18 0.82
C ASP A 230 -6.26 -14.84 1.37
N LEU A 231 -7.30 -14.30 0.75
CA LEU A 231 -7.86 -12.99 1.05
C LEU A 231 -8.50 -12.88 2.44
N ALA A 232 -8.61 -13.97 3.21
CA ALA A 232 -9.14 -13.92 4.56
C ALA A 232 -8.32 -12.95 5.46
N PRO A 233 -8.99 -12.07 6.24
CA PRO A 233 -8.31 -11.05 7.04
C PRO A 233 -7.26 -11.57 8.03
N LYS A 234 -7.42 -12.80 8.53
CA LYS A 234 -6.44 -13.48 9.40
C LYS A 234 -5.07 -13.73 8.72
N ASN A 235 -5.05 -13.81 7.39
CA ASN A 235 -3.84 -14.03 6.60
C ASN A 235 -3.18 -12.73 6.15
N ARG A 236 -3.79 -11.58 6.46
CA ARG A 236 -3.20 -10.28 6.20
C ARG A 236 -1.90 -10.14 7.00
N ARG A 237 -0.83 -9.78 6.29
CA ARG A 237 0.50 -9.48 6.82
C ARG A 237 0.80 -8.01 6.53
N ARG A 238 1.09 -7.23 7.58
CA ARG A 238 1.51 -5.83 7.47
C ARG A 238 3.03 -5.78 7.46
N ILE A 239 3.61 -5.14 6.45
CA ILE A 239 5.06 -4.95 6.37
C ILE A 239 5.45 -3.74 7.23
N LYS A 240 6.38 -3.93 8.17
CA LYS A 240 6.96 -2.88 9.02
C LYS A 240 8.45 -2.73 8.72
N LEU A 241 8.87 -1.56 8.27
CA LEU A 241 10.27 -1.29 7.94
C LEU A 241 11.04 -0.92 9.21
N THR A 242 12.15 -1.60 9.52
CA THR A 242 12.86 -1.46 10.82
C THR A 242 13.37 -0.05 11.13
N LYS A 243 13.63 0.79 10.12
CA LYS A 243 14.16 2.16 10.28
C LYS A 243 13.25 3.24 9.70
N GLN A 244 12.08 2.86 9.20
CA GLN A 244 11.18 3.78 8.51
C GLN A 244 9.75 3.58 9.01
N SER A 245 9.15 4.66 9.47
CA SER A 245 7.74 4.65 9.85
C SER A 245 6.86 5.06 8.68
N PHE A 246 5.66 4.49 8.62
CA PHE A 246 4.59 4.97 7.78
C PHE A 246 3.87 6.16 8.44
N PRO A 247 3.23 7.05 7.66
CA PRO A 247 3.24 7.10 6.20
C PRO A 247 4.58 7.60 5.66
N ILE A 248 4.95 7.13 4.47
CA ILE A 248 6.16 7.58 3.76
C ILE A 248 5.70 8.56 2.67
N THR A 249 6.25 9.78 2.67
CA THR A 249 6.01 10.77 1.61
C THR A 249 6.92 10.51 0.42
N ASP A 250 6.57 11.08 -0.73
CA ASP A 250 7.45 11.15 -1.90
C ASP A 250 7.87 9.76 -2.40
N VAL A 251 6.97 8.79 -2.34
CA VAL A 251 7.17 7.45 -2.92
C VAL A 251 6.62 7.45 -4.34
N ASP A 252 7.47 7.13 -5.32
CA ASP A 252 7.07 6.94 -6.71
C ASP A 252 6.52 5.52 -6.90
N SER A 253 7.26 4.51 -6.47
CA SER A 253 6.87 3.12 -6.72
C SER A 253 7.43 2.13 -5.71
N VAL A 254 6.72 1.02 -5.55
CA VAL A 254 7.18 -0.17 -4.81
C VAL A 254 7.29 -1.33 -5.79
N HIS A 255 8.46 -1.93 -5.85
CA HIS A 255 8.74 -3.10 -6.66
C HIS A 255 8.73 -4.32 -5.74
N VAL A 256 8.16 -5.43 -6.20
CA VAL A 256 8.08 -6.67 -5.42
C VAL A 256 8.54 -7.86 -6.24
N PHE A 257 9.36 -8.69 -5.59
CA PHE A 257 9.83 -9.98 -6.06
C PHE A 257 9.11 -11.06 -5.25
N TYR A 258 8.49 -12.00 -5.95
CA TYR A 258 7.76 -13.12 -5.35
C TYR A 258 8.59 -14.39 -5.37
N CYS A 259 8.46 -15.28 -4.39
CA CYS A 259 8.91 -16.67 -4.55
C CYS A 259 7.89 -17.48 -5.36
N GLN A 260 8.27 -18.72 -5.71
CA GLN A 260 7.33 -19.72 -6.23
C GLN A 260 6.13 -19.92 -5.28
N GLU A 261 6.34 -19.80 -3.96
CA GLU A 261 5.34 -19.95 -2.87
C GLU A 261 4.46 -18.72 -2.61
N GLN A 262 4.30 -17.87 -3.63
CA GLN A 262 3.34 -16.76 -3.66
C GLN A 262 3.57 -15.54 -2.77
N ASN A 263 4.40 -15.61 -1.75
CA ASN A 263 4.64 -14.48 -0.85
C ASN A 263 5.73 -13.52 -1.38
N PRO A 264 5.67 -12.22 -1.05
CA PRO A 264 6.77 -11.28 -1.29
C PRO A 264 8.05 -11.71 -0.56
N LEU A 265 9.17 -11.76 -1.27
CA LEU A 265 10.49 -12.04 -0.68
C LEU A 265 11.33 -10.79 -0.47
N LEU A 266 11.29 -9.91 -1.46
CA LEU A 266 12.14 -8.74 -1.55
C LEU A 266 11.31 -7.61 -2.15
N ILE A 267 11.44 -6.42 -1.57
CA ILE A 267 10.81 -5.22 -2.10
C ILE A 267 11.86 -4.14 -2.32
N TYR A 268 11.63 -3.28 -3.31
CA TYR A 268 12.41 -2.06 -3.51
C TYR A 268 11.48 -0.85 -3.49
N ILE A 269 11.74 0.09 -2.59
CA ILE A 269 10.99 1.35 -2.50
C ILE A 269 11.75 2.43 -3.26
N HIS A 270 11.13 2.96 -4.30
CA HIS A 270 11.66 4.02 -5.13
C HIS A 270 10.94 5.34 -4.81
N PRO A 271 11.65 6.36 -4.28
CA PRO A 271 11.04 7.66 -4.05
C PRO A 271 11.07 8.57 -5.28
N THR A 272 10.19 9.56 -5.31
CA THR A 272 10.26 10.69 -6.25
C THR A 272 11.44 11.61 -5.92
N THR A 273 11.71 11.84 -4.63
CA THR A 273 12.83 12.67 -4.16
C THR A 273 13.46 12.11 -2.90
N GLY A 274 14.79 11.91 -2.89
CA GLY A 274 15.69 11.87 -1.72
C GLY A 274 15.30 11.08 -0.45
N SER A 275 14.22 10.28 -0.46
CA SER A 275 13.59 9.74 0.74
C SER A 275 14.51 8.79 1.48
N SER A 276 14.50 8.87 2.82
CA SER A 276 15.19 7.91 3.68
C SER A 276 14.71 6.46 3.49
N ALA A 277 13.47 6.31 3.02
CA ALA A 277 12.86 5.02 2.70
C ALA A 277 13.38 4.37 1.41
N LYS A 278 14.26 5.04 0.66
CA LYS A 278 14.85 4.46 -0.55
C LYS A 278 15.72 3.27 -0.19
N GLY A 279 15.43 2.13 -0.80
CA GLY A 279 16.28 0.96 -0.67
C GLY A 279 15.55 -0.36 -0.91
N TRP A 280 16.33 -1.43 -0.75
CA TRP A 280 15.88 -2.81 -0.81
C TRP A 280 15.55 -3.30 0.59
N TYR A 281 14.44 -4.01 0.74
CA TYR A 281 14.00 -4.56 2.02
C TYR A 281 13.59 -6.01 1.87
N LYS A 282 13.92 -6.83 2.86
CA LYS A 282 13.50 -8.24 2.96
C LYS A 282 12.85 -8.52 4.30
N LYS A 283 12.09 -9.61 4.39
CA LYS A 283 11.59 -10.12 5.68
C LYS A 283 12.78 -10.42 6.60
N LYS A 284 12.74 -9.90 7.82
CA LYS A 284 13.74 -10.15 8.84
C LYS A 284 13.62 -11.57 9.36
N GLU A 285 14.76 -12.22 9.60
CA GLU A 285 14.79 -13.57 10.17
C GLU A 285 14.14 -13.58 11.56
N GLY A 286 13.30 -14.58 11.83
CA GLY A 286 12.52 -14.66 13.08
C GLY A 286 11.40 -13.62 13.19
N SER A 287 11.04 -12.92 12.11
CA SER A 287 9.86 -12.06 12.11
C SER A 287 8.62 -12.85 12.52
N ASN A 288 7.81 -12.26 13.41
CA ASN A 288 6.62 -12.90 13.94
C ASN A 288 5.56 -13.20 12.84
N ASP A 289 4.76 -14.24 13.07
CA ASP A 289 3.61 -14.58 12.22
C ASP A 289 2.30 -13.92 12.70
N SER A 290 2.38 -12.94 13.60
CA SER A 290 1.20 -12.31 14.25
C SER A 290 0.50 -11.26 13.36
N GLY A 291 0.62 -11.39 12.04
CA GLY A 291 0.09 -10.43 11.07
C GLY A 291 0.92 -9.15 10.92
N ASN A 292 2.06 -9.02 11.59
CA ASN A 292 2.93 -7.84 11.55
C ASN A 292 4.38 -8.25 11.32
N GLU A 293 4.84 -8.18 10.08
CA GLU A 293 6.16 -8.65 9.72
C GLU A 293 7.18 -7.53 9.74
N GLU A 294 8.31 -7.78 10.39
CA GLU A 294 9.46 -6.88 10.36
C GLU A 294 10.24 -7.12 9.07
N TRP A 295 10.54 -6.03 8.38
CA TRP A 295 11.33 -6.02 7.15
C TRP A 295 12.51 -5.09 7.34
N GLU A 296 13.71 -5.60 7.02
CA GLU A 296 14.97 -4.90 7.20
C GLU A 296 15.62 -4.55 5.87
N GLU A 297 16.41 -3.48 5.88
CA GLU A 297 17.16 -3.05 4.71
C GLU A 297 18.22 -4.09 4.34
N THR A 298 18.35 -4.38 3.05
CA THR A 298 19.35 -5.29 2.50
C THR A 298 20.00 -4.66 1.26
N LEU A 299 20.95 -5.37 0.63
CA LEU A 299 21.60 -4.95 -0.63
C LEU A 299 22.11 -3.51 -0.57
N ALA A 300 22.87 -3.16 0.47
CA ALA A 300 23.34 -1.79 0.70
C ALA A 300 24.07 -1.18 -0.50
N GLY A 301 24.85 -1.99 -1.24
CA GLY A 301 25.52 -1.57 -2.47
C GLY A 301 24.58 -1.22 -3.63
N LEU A 302 23.33 -1.72 -3.60
CA LEU A 302 22.29 -1.45 -4.61
C LEU A 302 21.19 -0.52 -4.09
N ARG A 303 21.35 0.08 -2.91
CA ARG A 303 20.35 0.99 -2.31
C ARG A 303 19.85 2.05 -3.30
N ASN A 304 20.74 2.57 -4.14
CA ASN A 304 20.42 3.60 -5.11
C ASN A 304 20.03 3.10 -6.51
N THR A 305 20.06 1.79 -6.73
CA THR A 305 19.83 1.14 -8.03
C THR A 305 18.45 0.48 -8.02
N ALA A 306 17.51 1.06 -8.79
CA ALA A 306 16.20 0.46 -8.98
C ALA A 306 16.30 -0.84 -9.82
N PRO A 307 15.35 -1.78 -9.69
CA PRO A 307 15.39 -3.06 -10.39
C PRO A 307 15.64 -2.94 -11.91
N GLU A 308 14.95 -2.03 -12.60
CA GLU A 308 15.08 -1.79 -14.04
C GLU A 308 16.45 -1.22 -14.46
N LYS A 309 17.26 -0.77 -13.49
CA LYS A 309 18.61 -0.23 -13.71
C LYS A 309 19.70 -1.26 -13.42
N ILE A 310 19.36 -2.45 -12.95
CA ILE A 310 20.30 -3.57 -12.81
C ILE A 310 20.60 -4.08 -14.22
N THR A 311 21.76 -3.69 -14.76
CA THR A 311 22.19 -4.10 -16.11
C THR A 311 23.53 -4.82 -16.13
N ASP A 312 24.35 -4.65 -15.09
CA ASP A 312 25.67 -5.24 -14.96
C ASP A 312 25.66 -6.54 -14.14
N CYS A 313 26.69 -7.37 -14.33
CA CYS A 313 26.83 -8.67 -13.67
C CYS A 313 26.96 -8.56 -12.16
N THR A 314 27.63 -7.54 -11.65
CA THR A 314 27.90 -7.38 -10.22
C THR A 314 26.60 -7.12 -9.46
N SER A 315 25.80 -6.17 -9.95
CA SER A 315 24.48 -5.87 -9.40
C SER A 315 23.51 -7.04 -9.55
N TRP A 316 23.53 -7.71 -10.71
CA TRP A 316 22.71 -8.90 -10.94
C TRP A 316 23.06 -10.04 -9.97
N ASN A 317 24.34 -10.37 -9.82
CA ASN A 317 24.79 -11.45 -8.94
C ASN A 317 24.49 -11.15 -7.47
N ALA A 318 24.59 -9.88 -7.04
CA ALA A 318 24.18 -9.47 -5.71
C ALA A 318 22.67 -9.69 -5.48
N LEU A 319 21.83 -9.30 -6.45
CA LEU A 319 20.38 -9.54 -6.39
C LEU A 319 20.06 -11.05 -6.36
N VAL A 320 20.66 -11.84 -7.26
CA VAL A 320 20.45 -13.29 -7.33
C VAL A 320 20.87 -13.97 -6.03
N THR A 321 22.01 -13.59 -5.46
CA THR A 321 22.50 -14.12 -4.19
C THR A 321 21.48 -13.86 -3.08
N GLU A 322 20.92 -12.66 -3.00
CA GLU A 322 19.94 -12.32 -1.97
C GLU A 322 18.61 -13.05 -2.16
N LEU A 323 18.14 -13.20 -3.41
CA LEU A 323 16.92 -13.96 -3.73
C LEU A 323 17.08 -15.46 -3.43
N LYS A 324 18.26 -16.04 -3.68
CA LYS A 324 18.61 -17.41 -3.30
C LYS A 324 18.60 -17.59 -1.78
N LYS A 325 19.21 -16.66 -1.03
CA LYS A 325 19.21 -16.67 0.45
C LYS A 325 17.80 -16.57 1.03
N ALA A 326 16.91 -15.82 0.36
CA ALA A 326 15.50 -15.71 0.75
C ALA A 326 14.67 -16.96 0.41
N GLY A 327 15.27 -18.00 -0.19
CA GLY A 327 14.63 -19.29 -0.47
C GLY A 327 13.78 -19.34 -1.74
N GLY A 328 13.80 -18.31 -2.59
CA GLY A 328 12.83 -18.18 -3.69
C GLY A 328 13.21 -18.77 -5.05
N TYR A 329 14.51 -18.80 -5.36
CA TYR A 329 14.99 -18.89 -6.75
C TYR A 329 16.33 -19.65 -6.86
N ASN A 330 16.29 -20.96 -6.63
CA ASN A 330 17.49 -21.81 -6.71
C ASN A 330 17.99 -22.02 -8.15
N ASP A 331 17.11 -21.81 -9.12
CA ASP A 331 17.34 -21.96 -10.56
C ASP A 331 17.92 -20.71 -11.24
N LEU A 332 17.91 -19.55 -10.57
CA LEU A 332 18.52 -18.34 -11.11
C LEU A 332 20.03 -18.51 -11.26
N GLN A 333 20.47 -18.32 -12.49
CA GLN A 333 21.89 -18.37 -12.83
C GLN A 333 22.53 -17.01 -12.59
N GLU A 334 23.63 -17.04 -11.88
CA GLU A 334 24.54 -15.91 -11.79
C GLU A 334 25.17 -15.66 -13.16
N CYS A 335 25.50 -14.40 -13.42
CA CYS A 335 26.34 -14.06 -14.55
C CYS A 335 27.69 -14.74 -14.40
N PRO A 336 28.21 -15.36 -15.48
CA PRO A 336 29.58 -15.81 -15.47
C PRO A 336 30.47 -14.61 -15.14
N GLY A 337 31.42 -14.82 -14.24
CA GLY A 337 32.41 -13.80 -13.92
C GLY A 337 33.09 -13.34 -15.22
N PRO A 338 33.65 -12.11 -15.24
CA PRO A 338 34.46 -11.69 -16.38
C PRO A 338 35.46 -12.81 -16.67
N LYS A 339 35.50 -13.28 -17.93
CA LYS A 339 36.50 -14.28 -18.33
C LYS A 339 37.85 -13.76 -17.84
N PRO A 340 38.66 -14.59 -17.15
CA PRO A 340 40.02 -14.20 -16.82
C PRO A 340 40.65 -13.59 -18.08
N PRO A 341 41.41 -12.48 -17.97
CA PRO A 341 42.11 -11.95 -19.13
C PRO A 341 42.84 -13.12 -19.81
N PRO A 342 42.77 -13.22 -21.16
CA PRO A 342 43.47 -14.29 -21.86
C PRO A 342 44.91 -14.32 -21.31
N PRO A 343 45.46 -15.51 -21.03
CA PRO A 343 46.85 -15.61 -20.58
C PRO A 343 47.70 -14.72 -21.49
N PRO A 344 48.58 -13.85 -20.94
CA PRO A 344 49.36 -12.94 -21.75
C PRO A 344 49.95 -13.72 -22.92
N GLU A 345 49.54 -13.34 -24.12
CA GLU A 345 49.95 -13.98 -25.36
C GLU A 345 51.47 -14.04 -25.30
N GLN A 346 52.01 -15.26 -25.14
CA GLN A 346 53.45 -15.44 -25.11
C GLN A 346 53.93 -14.85 -26.43
N GLN A 347 54.62 -13.71 -26.37
CA GLN A 347 55.29 -13.15 -27.52
C GLN A 347 56.23 -14.25 -28.02
N GLU A 348 55.82 -14.96 -29.06
CA GLU A 348 56.75 -15.70 -29.88
C GLU A 348 57.78 -14.68 -30.33
N SER A 349 59.00 -14.87 -29.84
CA SER A 349 60.17 -14.06 -30.13
C SER A 349 60.54 -14.28 -31.59
N GLY A 350 59.77 -13.67 -32.48
CA GLY A 350 60.06 -13.55 -33.90
C GLY A 350 61.16 -12.51 -34.10
N THR A 351 62.39 -13.01 -34.19
CA THR A 351 63.55 -12.22 -34.61
C THR A 351 63.42 -11.89 -36.10
N THR A 352 63.10 -10.64 -36.45
CA THR A 352 63.42 -10.09 -37.77
C THR A 352 63.96 -8.67 -37.65
N SER A 353 65.14 -8.51 -38.26
CA SER A 353 66.01 -7.33 -38.36
C SER A 353 65.36 -6.10 -39.02
N PRO A 354 65.95 -4.91 -38.81
CA PRO A 354 65.40 -3.65 -39.28
C PRO A 354 65.82 -3.36 -40.74
N THR A 355 64.93 -2.72 -41.49
CA THR A 355 65.31 -1.95 -42.69
C THR A 355 64.69 -0.57 -42.58
N ALA A 356 65.57 0.42 -42.50
CA ALA A 356 65.25 1.84 -42.49
C ALA A 356 64.99 2.33 -43.93
N HIS A 357 63.95 3.13 -44.12
CA HIS A 357 63.95 4.24 -45.07
C HIS A 357 62.85 5.23 -44.66
N GLY A 358 63.26 6.49 -44.50
CA GLY A 358 62.34 7.60 -44.27
C GLY A 358 61.81 8.18 -45.58
N HIS A 359 60.77 9.01 -45.49
CA HIS A 359 60.70 10.32 -46.12
C HIS A 359 59.50 11.16 -45.60
N GLN A 360 59.82 12.44 -45.44
CA GLN A 360 59.05 13.68 -45.27
C GLN A 360 57.55 13.81 -45.61
N ALA A 361 56.89 14.54 -44.69
CA ALA A 361 56.19 15.84 -44.85
C ALA A 361 54.77 15.99 -45.42
N GLU A 362 53.98 16.70 -44.59
CA GLU A 362 52.99 17.76 -44.89
C GLU A 362 51.69 17.45 -45.66
N ARG A 363 50.52 17.65 -45.02
CA ARG A 363 49.69 18.88 -45.13
C ARG A 363 48.35 18.80 -44.40
N HIS A 364 47.92 19.99 -43.98
CA HIS A 364 46.63 20.41 -43.45
C HIS A 364 45.39 19.89 -44.21
N GLY A 365 44.30 19.67 -43.46
CA GLY A 365 42.94 19.55 -44.01
C GLY A 365 41.87 19.51 -42.92
N THR A 366 41.29 20.67 -42.62
CA THR A 366 40.13 20.89 -41.74
C THR A 366 38.83 20.45 -42.42
N SER A 367 37.97 19.66 -41.77
CA SER A 367 36.52 19.65 -42.07
C SER A 367 35.67 19.06 -40.93
N GLN A 368 34.54 19.74 -40.72
CA GLN A 368 33.54 19.64 -39.65
C GLN A 368 32.76 18.31 -39.53
N PRO A 369 32.05 18.08 -38.41
CA PRO A 369 31.21 16.91 -38.20
C PRO A 369 29.82 17.05 -38.86
N SER A 370 29.49 16.09 -39.74
CA SER A 370 28.14 15.94 -40.31
C SER A 370 27.26 15.09 -39.39
N SER A 371 26.26 15.73 -38.80
CA SER A 371 25.14 15.13 -38.08
C SER A 371 24.18 14.44 -39.05
N ASN A 372 24.14 13.11 -39.05
CA ASN A 372 23.06 12.35 -39.71
C ASN A 372 22.26 11.56 -38.67
N LYS A 373 21.04 12.06 -38.38
CA LYS A 373 19.97 11.29 -37.74
C LYS A 373 19.24 10.47 -38.82
N PRO A 374 18.95 9.18 -38.61
CA PRO A 374 18.02 8.46 -39.47
C PRO A 374 16.56 8.78 -39.13
N PRO A 375 15.64 8.77 -40.12
CA PRO A 375 14.22 9.02 -39.92
C PRO A 375 13.51 7.80 -39.31
N LEU A 376 12.61 8.07 -38.36
CA LEU A 376 11.63 7.13 -37.84
C LEU A 376 10.57 6.83 -38.92
N ASN A 377 10.55 5.62 -39.44
CA ASN A 377 9.42 5.07 -40.18
C ASN A 377 8.49 4.34 -39.21
N THR A 378 7.30 4.89 -39.01
CA THR A 378 6.19 4.26 -38.28
C THR A 378 5.47 3.29 -39.21
N ILE A 379 5.64 1.98 -38.97
CA ILE A 379 4.86 0.92 -39.63
C ILE A 379 3.62 0.64 -38.77
N LEU A 380 2.45 0.96 -39.32
CA LEU A 380 1.13 0.63 -38.77
C LEU A 380 0.80 -0.82 -39.20
N GLY A 381 1.01 -1.79 -38.31
CA GLY A 381 0.64 -3.19 -38.53
C GLY A 381 -0.76 -3.49 -37.98
N VAL A 382 -1.74 -3.65 -38.86
CA VAL A 382 -3.07 -4.20 -38.55
C VAL A 382 -2.93 -5.71 -38.36
N LEU A 383 -3.23 -6.22 -37.17
CA LEU A 383 -3.38 -7.66 -36.92
C LEU A 383 -4.84 -7.97 -36.62
N SER A 384 -5.53 -8.50 -37.62
CA SER A 384 -6.77 -9.26 -37.49
C SER A 384 -6.44 -10.65 -36.94
N GLY A 385 -6.90 -10.95 -35.71
CA GLY A 385 -6.79 -12.27 -35.11
C GLY A 385 -8.07 -12.64 -34.37
N THR A 386 -8.79 -13.63 -34.90
CA THR A 386 -9.97 -14.26 -34.30
C THR A 386 -9.57 -15.05 -33.06
N ALA A 387 -10.08 -14.65 -31.88
CA ALA A 387 -9.90 -15.39 -30.64
C ALA A 387 -11.10 -16.32 -30.40
N VAL A 388 -10.86 -17.63 -30.50
CA VAL A 388 -11.71 -18.66 -29.92
C VAL A 388 -11.36 -18.72 -28.43
N VAL A 389 -12.24 -18.21 -27.57
CA VAL A 389 -12.08 -18.26 -26.10
C VAL A 389 -12.83 -19.49 -25.59
N SER A 390 -12.09 -20.53 -25.22
CA SER A 390 -12.61 -21.61 -24.37
C SER A 390 -12.69 -21.11 -22.92
N GLY A 391 -13.90 -20.76 -22.47
CA GLY A 391 -14.16 -20.21 -21.15
C GLY A 391 -14.03 -21.26 -20.03
N SER A 392 -13.11 -21.03 -19.10
CA SER A 392 -13.11 -21.63 -17.78
C SER A 392 -14.09 -20.86 -16.86
N LEU A 393 -15.09 -21.56 -16.36
CA LEU A 393 -16.29 -21.07 -15.65
C LEU A 393 -16.06 -20.39 -14.29
N THR A 394 -14.81 -20.23 -13.83
CA THR A 394 -14.52 -19.68 -12.49
C THR A 394 -14.53 -18.15 -12.43
N GLY A 395 -14.36 -17.46 -13.56
CA GLY A 395 -14.34 -15.98 -13.59
C GLY A 395 -15.73 -15.32 -13.56
N LEU A 396 -16.74 -15.95 -14.18
CA LEU A 396 -18.08 -15.37 -14.29
C LEU A 396 -18.84 -15.38 -12.96
N GLY A 397 -18.60 -16.36 -12.09
CA GLY A 397 -19.23 -16.43 -10.77
C GLY A 397 -18.83 -15.26 -9.87
N TRP A 398 -17.55 -14.89 -9.87
CA TRP A 398 -17.04 -13.76 -9.07
C TRP A 398 -17.52 -12.41 -9.59
N TRP A 399 -17.55 -12.23 -10.92
CA TRP A 399 -18.06 -11.02 -11.55
C TRP A 399 -19.58 -10.84 -11.32
N ALA A 400 -20.37 -11.93 -11.39
CA ALA A 400 -21.79 -11.89 -11.08
C ALA A 400 -22.07 -11.64 -9.58
N PHE A 401 -21.25 -12.21 -8.68
CA PHE A 401 -21.36 -12.01 -7.23
C PHE A 401 -21.13 -10.56 -6.80
N LYS A 402 -20.17 -9.85 -7.42
CA LYS A 402 -19.99 -8.40 -7.19
C LYS A 402 -21.19 -7.58 -7.68
N ARG A 403 -21.87 -8.01 -8.74
CA ARG A 403 -23.01 -7.27 -9.33
C ARG A 403 -24.33 -7.50 -8.59
N SER A 404 -24.50 -8.64 -7.91
CA SER A 404 -25.73 -8.96 -7.17
C SER A 404 -25.85 -8.25 -5.81
N ARG A 405 -24.77 -7.72 -5.25
CA ARG A 405 -24.80 -6.89 -4.02
C ARG A 405 -25.05 -5.42 -4.36
N GLY A 406 -26.16 -5.18 -5.07
CA GLY A 406 -26.55 -3.91 -5.67
C GLY A 406 -26.04 -2.67 -4.94
N ASP A 407 -25.46 -1.75 -5.72
CA ASP A 407 -24.99 -0.44 -5.30
C ASP A 407 -26.05 0.25 -4.41
N PRO A 408 -25.79 0.45 -3.10
CA PRO A 408 -26.79 1.01 -2.17
C PRO A 408 -27.19 2.46 -2.50
N TRP A 409 -26.61 3.06 -3.54
CA TRP A 409 -26.81 4.44 -3.94
C TRP A 409 -27.85 4.66 -5.05
N VAL A 410 -28.45 3.61 -5.62
CA VAL A 410 -29.52 3.78 -6.63
C VAL A 410 -30.90 3.57 -5.97
N ARG A 411 -31.54 4.67 -5.56
CA ARG A 411 -32.99 4.67 -5.36
C ARG A 411 -33.63 5.09 -6.68
N GLN A 412 -34.42 4.19 -7.28
CA GLN A 412 -35.44 4.58 -8.24
C GLN A 412 -36.43 5.51 -7.52
N ILE A 413 -36.72 6.62 -8.18
CA ILE A 413 -37.67 7.66 -7.75
C ILE A 413 -39.08 7.19 -8.06
#